data_AF-Q6H0F8-F1
#
_entry.id   AF-Q6H0F8-F1
#
_cell.length_a   1.000
_cell.length_b   1.000
_cell.length_c   1.000
_cell.angle_alpha   90.00
_cell.angle_beta   90.00
_cell.angle_gamma   90.00
#
_symmetry.space_group_name_H-M   'P 1'
#
loop_
_entity.id
_entity.type
_entity.pdbx_description
1 polymer ?
#
loop_
_entity_poly.entity_id
_entity_poly.type
_entity_poly.pdbx_seq_one_letter_code
_entity_poly.pdbx_strand_id
1 'polypeptide(L)'
;LMSTIHATTATQKTVDGPSAKDWRGGRAVNGNIIPSSTGAAKAVGKVIPALNGKLTGLSFRVPTNNVSVVDLVVRLEKSASYDEIKKAVKDASESSGLKGIIDYTDESVVSTDFIGNPASSIFDASGGIMLNPNFVKLIA
;
A
#
# COMPACT_ATOMS: atom_id res chain seq x y z
N LEU A 1 -5.78 6.14 -7.47
CA LEU A 1 -6.27 4.75 -7.36
C LEU A 1 -5.27 3.98 -6.52
N MET A 2 -5.73 3.09 -5.65
CA MET A 2 -4.86 2.32 -4.76
C MET A 2 -5.11 0.82 -4.96
N SER A 3 -4.04 0.06 -5.06
CA SER A 3 -4.06 -1.38 -4.86
C SER A 3 -3.23 -1.68 -3.61
N THR A 4 -3.63 -2.67 -2.82
CA THR A 4 -2.72 -3.24 -1.82
C THR A 4 -2.47 -4.70 -2.13
N ILE A 5 -1.20 -5.08 -2.20
CA ILE A 5 -0.78 -6.47 -2.29
C ILE A 5 -0.55 -6.93 -0.86
N HIS A 6 -1.48 -7.72 -0.36
CA HIS A 6 -1.66 -7.92 1.07
C HIS A 6 -1.42 -9.37 1.45
N ALA A 7 -0.67 -9.56 2.54
CA ALA A 7 -0.44 -10.86 3.12
C ALA A 7 -1.74 -11.57 3.50
N THR A 8 -1.60 -12.89 3.69
CA THR A 8 -2.63 -13.75 4.24
C THR A 8 -3.04 -13.28 5.64
N THR A 9 -4.33 -13.38 5.94
CA THR A 9 -4.89 -13.09 7.26
C THR A 9 -5.77 -14.25 7.73
N ALA A 10 -6.06 -14.29 9.03
CA ALA A 10 -6.77 -15.40 9.67
C ALA A 10 -8.19 -15.68 9.11
N THR A 11 -8.80 -14.76 8.36
CA THR A 11 -10.13 -14.97 7.78
C THR A 11 -10.11 -15.86 6.53
N GLN A 12 -8.97 -15.98 5.87
CA GLN A 12 -8.78 -16.77 4.65
C GLN A 12 -8.66 -18.27 4.96
N LYS A 13 -8.86 -19.11 3.94
CA LYS A 13 -8.95 -20.57 4.10
C LYS A 13 -7.70 -21.26 3.56
N THR A 14 -7.29 -22.34 4.22
CA THR A 14 -6.17 -23.19 3.77
C THR A 14 -6.55 -24.03 2.54
N VAL A 15 -7.81 -24.42 2.45
CA VAL A 15 -8.44 -25.11 1.30
C VAL A 15 -9.70 -24.37 0.88
N ASP A 16 -10.21 -24.64 -0.33
CA ASP A 16 -11.46 -24.05 -0.79
C ASP A 16 -12.62 -24.35 0.18
N GLY A 17 -13.35 -23.33 0.58
CA GLY A 17 -14.45 -23.46 1.53
C GLY A 17 -15.46 -22.31 1.47
N PRO A 18 -16.59 -22.43 2.19
CA PRO A 18 -17.65 -21.44 2.14
C PRO A 18 -17.22 -20.07 2.67
N SER A 19 -17.58 -19.02 1.93
CA SER A 19 -17.47 -17.62 2.36
C SER A 19 -18.69 -16.85 1.85
N ALA A 20 -19.68 -16.66 2.74
CA ALA A 20 -21.01 -16.18 2.36
C ALA A 20 -21.03 -14.75 1.79
N LYS A 21 -20.10 -13.89 2.24
CA LYS A 21 -20.04 -12.47 1.86
C LYS A 21 -18.95 -12.15 0.83
N ASP A 22 -17.99 -13.05 0.63
CA ASP A 22 -16.87 -12.87 -0.29
C ASP A 22 -16.49 -14.24 -0.88
N TRP A 23 -17.07 -14.60 -2.01
CA TRP A 23 -16.84 -15.89 -2.65
C TRP A 23 -15.36 -16.11 -3.02
N ARG A 24 -14.64 -15.03 -3.38
CA ARG A 24 -13.20 -15.12 -3.70
C ARG A 24 -12.39 -15.41 -2.44
N GLY A 25 -12.73 -14.77 -1.32
CA GLY A 25 -12.12 -15.02 -0.02
C GLY A 25 -12.32 -16.43 0.55
N GLY A 26 -13.23 -17.23 -0.03
CA GLY A 26 -13.41 -18.65 0.30
C GLY A 26 -12.40 -19.58 -0.37
N ARG A 27 -11.64 -19.11 -1.36
CA ARG A 27 -10.64 -19.93 -2.07
C ARG A 27 -9.39 -20.15 -1.22
N ALA A 28 -8.72 -21.27 -1.44
CA ALA A 28 -7.46 -21.63 -0.79
C ALA A 28 -6.42 -20.51 -0.97
N VAL A 29 -5.90 -19.96 0.14
CA VAL A 29 -4.95 -18.84 0.08
C VAL A 29 -3.60 -19.25 -0.51
N ASN A 30 -3.15 -20.47 -0.21
CA ASN A 30 -1.92 -21.01 -0.77
C ASN A 30 -2.21 -21.52 -2.18
N GLY A 31 -1.72 -20.78 -3.19
CA GLY A 31 -1.89 -21.11 -4.60
C GLY A 31 -2.81 -20.16 -5.38
N ASN A 32 -3.35 -19.11 -4.74
CA ASN A 32 -4.16 -18.10 -5.42
C ASN A 32 -3.65 -16.68 -5.16
N ILE A 33 -3.81 -15.82 -6.17
CA ILE A 33 -3.87 -14.37 -5.99
C ILE A 33 -5.36 -14.02 -5.93
N ILE A 34 -5.83 -13.53 -4.78
CA ILE A 34 -7.26 -13.35 -4.52
C ILE A 34 -7.60 -11.86 -4.52
N PRO A 35 -8.26 -11.33 -5.57
CA PRO A 35 -8.71 -9.95 -5.53
C PRO A 35 -9.83 -9.79 -4.50
N SER A 36 -9.76 -8.73 -3.70
CA SER A 36 -10.72 -8.42 -2.64
C SER A 36 -11.02 -6.92 -2.59
N SER A 37 -12.19 -6.56 -2.06
CA SER A 37 -12.55 -5.16 -1.83
C SER A 37 -11.88 -4.62 -0.57
N THR A 38 -11.52 -3.35 -0.54
CA THR A 38 -11.04 -2.67 0.67
C THR A 38 -11.68 -1.30 0.84
N GLY A 39 -11.97 -0.94 2.10
CA GLY A 39 -12.43 0.39 2.47
C GLY A 39 -11.29 1.39 2.72
N ALA A 40 -10.02 0.94 2.74
CA ALA A 40 -8.89 1.74 3.20
C ALA A 40 -8.72 3.05 2.41
N ALA A 41 -8.70 2.98 1.07
CA ALA A 41 -8.56 4.18 0.25
C ALA A 41 -9.72 5.17 0.44
N LYS A 42 -10.96 4.68 0.64
CA LYS A 42 -12.11 5.54 0.96
C LYS A 42 -12.01 6.13 2.36
N ALA A 43 -11.44 5.38 3.32
CA ALA A 43 -11.26 5.83 4.69
C ALA A 43 -10.23 6.96 4.82
N VAL A 44 -9.26 7.08 3.89
CA VAL A 44 -8.37 8.25 3.81
C VAL A 44 -9.18 9.55 3.71
N GLY A 45 -10.26 9.57 2.95
CA GLY A 45 -11.16 10.72 2.85
C GLY A 45 -11.88 11.10 4.14
N LYS A 46 -11.96 10.19 5.12
CA LYS A 46 -12.54 10.46 6.45
C LYS A 46 -11.54 11.15 7.37
N VAL A 47 -10.26 10.78 7.29
CA VAL A 47 -9.18 11.33 8.14
C VAL A 47 -8.50 12.55 7.52
N ILE A 48 -8.53 12.66 6.18
CA ILE A 48 -8.07 13.82 5.41
C ILE A 48 -9.26 14.28 4.55
N PRO A 49 -10.14 15.16 5.08
CA PRO A 49 -11.39 15.56 4.40
C PRO A 49 -11.18 16.13 2.99
N ALA A 50 -10.06 16.80 2.72
CA ALA A 50 -9.70 17.34 1.41
C ALA A 50 -9.48 16.25 0.33
N LEU A 51 -9.31 14.99 0.73
CA LEU A 51 -9.17 13.81 -0.12
C LEU A 51 -10.48 13.00 -0.24
N ASN A 52 -11.56 13.44 0.39
CA ASN A 52 -12.84 12.73 0.31
C ASN A 52 -13.33 12.63 -1.14
N GLY A 53 -13.71 11.42 -1.55
CA GLY A 53 -14.11 11.12 -2.93
C GLY A 53 -12.99 11.08 -3.98
N LYS A 54 -11.74 11.45 -3.62
CA LYS A 54 -10.61 11.46 -4.57
C LYS A 54 -9.86 10.13 -4.63
N LEU A 55 -10.05 9.26 -3.64
CA LEU A 55 -9.36 7.98 -3.51
C LEU A 55 -10.35 6.82 -3.40
N THR A 56 -10.06 5.76 -4.15
CA THR A 56 -10.69 4.44 -4.04
C THR A 56 -9.66 3.38 -4.45
N GLY A 57 -9.95 2.13 -4.14
CA GLY A 57 -9.01 1.05 -4.37
C GLY A 57 -9.56 -0.34 -4.13
N LEU A 58 -8.72 -1.32 -4.38
CA LEU A 58 -8.95 -2.75 -4.15
C LEU A 58 -7.70 -3.39 -3.55
N SER A 59 -7.78 -4.68 -3.23
CA SER A 59 -6.62 -5.44 -2.73
C SER A 59 -6.46 -6.74 -3.50
N PHE A 60 -5.24 -7.28 -3.45
CA PHE A 60 -4.90 -8.63 -3.86
C PHE A 60 -4.32 -9.34 -2.65
N ARG A 61 -4.95 -10.42 -2.19
CA ARG A 61 -4.35 -11.29 -1.19
C ARG A 61 -3.38 -12.24 -1.86
N VAL A 62 -2.16 -12.32 -1.36
CA VAL A 62 -1.10 -13.16 -1.91
C VAL A 62 -0.54 -14.13 -0.85
N PRO A 63 0.11 -15.24 -1.25
CA PRO A 63 0.57 -16.30 -0.34
C PRO A 63 1.83 -15.91 0.47
N THR A 64 1.78 -14.82 1.22
CA THR A 64 2.80 -14.42 2.20
C THR A 64 2.21 -14.41 3.60
N ASN A 65 3.04 -14.70 4.60
CA ASN A 65 2.59 -14.85 5.99
C ASN A 65 2.37 -13.50 6.70
N ASN A 66 3.14 -12.49 6.33
CA ASN A 66 3.08 -11.15 6.89
C ASN A 66 3.68 -10.15 5.91
N VAL A 67 3.53 -8.86 6.21
CA VAL A 67 3.95 -7.70 5.42
C VAL A 67 3.14 -7.56 4.14
N SER A 68 2.72 -6.33 3.89
CA SER A 68 1.90 -5.95 2.75
C SER A 68 2.47 -4.68 2.15
N VAL A 69 2.08 -4.38 0.93
CA VAL A 69 2.55 -3.19 0.21
C VAL A 69 1.36 -2.44 -0.38
N VAL A 70 1.45 -1.12 -0.35
CA VAL A 70 0.54 -0.20 -1.03
C VAL A 70 1.15 0.18 -2.37
N ASP A 71 0.37 -0.03 -3.44
CA ASP A 71 0.61 0.52 -4.78
C ASP A 71 -0.37 1.69 -4.99
N LEU A 72 0.14 2.92 -4.90
CA LEU A 72 -0.65 4.14 -5.00
C LEU A 72 -0.34 4.87 -6.31
N VAL A 73 -1.28 4.84 -7.24
CA VAL A 73 -1.22 5.61 -8.48
C VAL A 73 -2.00 6.91 -8.34
N VAL A 74 -1.32 8.04 -8.44
CA VAL A 74 -1.91 9.37 -8.20
C VAL A 74 -1.58 10.36 -9.30
N ARG A 75 -2.53 11.28 -9.53
CA ARG A 75 -2.31 12.46 -10.36
C ARG A 75 -2.09 13.67 -9.44
N LEU A 76 -0.96 14.33 -9.58
CA LEU A 76 -0.59 15.51 -8.81
C LEU A 76 -1.16 16.78 -9.45
N GLU A 77 -1.64 17.70 -8.62
CA GLU A 77 -2.11 19.01 -9.07
C GLU A 77 -0.95 19.90 -9.53
N LYS A 78 0.10 20.00 -8.71
CA LYS A 78 1.37 20.66 -9.05
C LYS A 78 2.33 19.61 -9.60
N SER A 79 3.00 19.95 -10.69
CA SER A 79 4.05 19.08 -11.25
C SER A 79 5.20 18.94 -10.25
N ALA A 80 5.73 17.74 -10.13
CA ALA A 80 6.93 17.44 -9.35
C ALA A 80 7.78 16.41 -10.10
N SER A 81 9.09 16.54 -10.01
CA SER A 81 10.05 15.50 -10.37
C SER A 81 10.02 14.37 -9.33
N TYR A 82 10.49 13.18 -9.71
CA TYR A 82 10.51 12.05 -8.77
C TYR A 82 11.49 12.29 -7.61
N ASP A 83 12.58 13.04 -7.84
CA ASP A 83 13.51 13.44 -6.78
C ASP A 83 12.88 14.41 -5.77
N GLU A 84 12.03 15.34 -6.23
CA GLU A 84 11.27 16.21 -5.32
C GLU A 84 10.29 15.41 -4.45
N ILE A 85 9.64 14.38 -5.02
CA ILE A 85 8.75 13.48 -4.27
C ILE A 85 9.54 12.69 -3.22
N LYS A 86 10.65 12.05 -3.62
CA LYS A 86 11.53 11.31 -2.70
C LYS A 86 12.00 12.20 -1.56
N LYS A 87 12.44 13.43 -1.88
CA LYS A 87 12.87 14.41 -0.88
C LYS A 87 11.72 14.76 0.08
N ALA A 88 10.51 15.04 -0.43
CA ALA A 88 9.38 15.39 0.40
C ALA A 88 8.99 14.27 1.38
N VAL A 89 9.06 13.00 0.95
CA VAL A 89 8.76 11.85 1.82
C VAL A 89 9.89 11.63 2.84
N LYS A 90 11.16 11.79 2.43
CA LYS A 90 12.30 11.71 3.34
C LYS A 90 12.24 12.79 4.43
N ASP A 91 12.02 14.04 4.04
CA ASP A 91 11.85 15.15 4.98
C ASP A 91 10.67 14.88 5.95
N ALA A 92 9.57 14.28 5.46
CA ALA A 92 8.44 13.90 6.30
C ALA A 92 8.82 12.80 7.30
N SER A 93 9.57 11.76 6.88
CA SER A 93 10.02 10.67 7.76
C SER A 93 10.95 11.15 8.89
N GLU A 94 11.70 12.22 8.65
CA GLU A 94 12.61 12.81 9.64
C GLU A 94 11.93 13.87 10.53
N SER A 95 10.71 14.29 10.17
CA SER A 95 9.95 15.31 10.90
C SER A 95 9.46 14.81 12.25
N SER A 96 9.40 15.70 13.25
CA SER A 96 9.00 15.34 14.62
C SER A 96 7.59 14.74 14.74
N GLY A 97 6.68 15.05 13.82
CA GLY A 97 5.30 14.56 13.84
C GLY A 97 5.08 13.21 13.16
N LEU A 98 6.01 12.77 12.32
CA LEU A 98 5.86 11.54 11.50
C LEU A 98 7.00 10.54 11.67
N LYS A 99 8.08 10.92 12.39
CA LYS A 99 9.18 10.02 12.72
C LYS A 99 8.69 8.76 13.46
N GLY A 100 9.04 7.60 12.94
CA GLY A 100 8.59 6.29 13.46
C GLY A 100 7.17 5.91 13.05
N ILE A 101 6.46 6.76 12.30
CA ILE A 101 5.18 6.44 11.66
C ILE A 101 5.41 6.23 10.16
N ILE A 102 6.13 7.16 9.52
CA ILE A 102 6.56 7.07 8.12
C ILE A 102 8.08 6.93 8.13
N ASP A 103 8.58 5.90 7.45
CA ASP A 103 10.00 5.72 7.17
C ASP A 103 10.27 5.81 5.66
N TYR A 104 11.55 5.88 5.30
CA TYR A 104 12.05 6.00 3.94
C TYR A 104 13.17 4.98 3.73
N THR A 105 13.20 4.31 2.58
CA THR A 105 14.32 3.47 2.15
C THR A 105 14.64 3.66 0.67
N ASP A 106 15.92 3.62 0.34
CA ASP A 106 16.45 3.54 -1.02
C ASP A 106 17.28 2.26 -1.25
N GLU A 107 17.18 1.31 -0.31
CA GLU A 107 17.80 -0.01 -0.41
C GLU A 107 16.96 -0.98 -1.26
N SER A 108 17.58 -2.03 -1.80
CA SER A 108 16.91 -3.09 -2.56
C SER A 108 16.25 -4.12 -1.64
N VAL A 109 15.17 -3.71 -0.98
CA VAL A 109 14.43 -4.48 0.02
C VAL A 109 13.32 -5.34 -0.58
N VAL A 110 12.90 -6.36 0.18
CA VAL A 110 11.74 -7.20 -0.08
C VAL A 110 10.88 -7.35 1.18
N SER A 111 9.70 -7.98 1.06
CA SER A 111 8.70 -8.00 2.15
C SER A 111 9.23 -8.53 3.49
N THR A 112 10.16 -9.49 3.49
CA THR A 112 10.68 -10.08 4.72
C THR A 112 11.54 -9.13 5.54
N ASP A 113 12.13 -8.12 4.90
CA ASP A 113 13.02 -7.16 5.56
C ASP A 113 12.24 -6.21 6.51
N PHE A 114 10.92 -6.16 6.36
CA PHE A 114 10.02 -5.34 7.17
C PHE A 114 9.32 -6.11 8.29
N ILE A 115 9.59 -7.41 8.47
CA ILE A 115 8.98 -8.18 9.56
C ILE A 115 9.45 -7.63 10.91
N GLY A 116 8.49 -7.21 11.74
CA GLY A 116 8.78 -6.62 13.06
C GLY A 116 9.16 -5.14 13.02
N ASN A 117 9.18 -4.51 11.85
CA ASN A 117 9.33 -3.06 11.76
C ASN A 117 8.05 -2.37 12.30
N PRO A 118 8.16 -1.40 13.22
CA PRO A 118 7.00 -0.74 13.83
C PRO A 118 6.38 0.39 13.00
N ALA A 119 7.02 0.83 11.92
CA ALA A 119 6.53 1.92 11.09
C ALA A 119 5.18 1.58 10.45
N SER A 120 4.32 2.59 10.30
CA SER A 120 3.01 2.41 9.65
C SER A 120 3.10 2.35 8.13
N SER A 121 4.10 3.01 7.54
CA SER A 121 4.37 2.99 6.10
C SER A 121 5.84 3.28 5.85
N ILE A 122 6.46 2.55 4.93
CA ILE A 122 7.88 2.70 4.61
C ILE A 122 7.98 2.94 3.11
N PHE A 123 8.27 4.16 2.71
CA PHE A 123 8.33 4.52 1.31
C PHE A 123 9.57 3.90 0.64
N ASP A 124 9.34 3.07 -0.38
CA ASP A 124 10.39 2.50 -1.21
C ASP A 124 10.68 3.44 -2.39
N ALA A 125 11.78 4.18 -2.26
CA ALA A 125 12.20 5.15 -3.26
C ALA A 125 12.55 4.52 -4.61
N SER A 126 12.98 3.25 -4.61
CA SER A 126 13.38 2.50 -5.81
C SER A 126 12.22 1.72 -6.45
N GLY A 127 11.20 1.37 -5.67
CA GLY A 127 10.05 0.58 -6.11
C GLY A 127 8.98 1.39 -6.85
N GLY A 128 8.90 2.71 -6.63
CA GLY A 128 7.98 3.60 -7.35
C GLY A 128 8.41 3.89 -8.79
N ILE A 129 7.49 4.44 -9.59
CA ILE A 129 7.77 4.84 -10.98
C ILE A 129 6.93 6.05 -11.39
N MET A 130 7.55 6.97 -12.11
CA MET A 130 6.91 8.18 -12.63
C MET A 130 6.69 8.07 -14.14
N LEU A 131 5.46 8.33 -14.60
CA LEU A 131 5.17 8.42 -16.03
C LEU A 131 5.46 9.82 -16.58
N ASN A 132 5.04 10.85 -15.83
CA ASN A 132 5.28 12.26 -16.13
C ASN A 132 5.18 13.08 -14.82
N PRO A 133 5.54 14.38 -14.81
CA PRO A 133 5.58 15.19 -13.59
C PRO A 133 4.26 15.31 -12.81
N ASN A 134 3.13 14.91 -13.39
CA ASN A 134 1.82 14.94 -12.75
C ASN A 134 1.21 13.56 -12.53
N PHE A 135 1.85 12.46 -12.95
CA PHE A 135 1.29 11.12 -12.83
C PHE A 135 2.34 10.11 -12.41
N VAL A 136 2.18 9.59 -11.19
CA VAL A 136 3.19 8.80 -10.49
C VAL A 136 2.55 7.61 -9.77
N LYS A 137 3.31 6.51 -9.70
CA LYS A 137 3.04 5.36 -8.85
C LYS A 137 4.05 5.37 -7.70
N LEU A 138 3.55 5.29 -6.47
CA LEU A 138 4.34 5.24 -5.23
C LEU A 138 4.16 3.86 -4.57
N ILE A 139 5.23 3.34 -4.01
CA ILE A 139 5.27 2.06 -3.29
C ILE A 139 5.62 2.34 -1.83
N ALA A 140 4.82 1.80 -0.89
CA ALA A 140 5.02 2.00 0.55
C ALA A 140 4.37 0.94 1.44
#